data_AF-A0A4V2XWB0-F1
#
_entry.id   AF-A0A4V2XWB0-F1
#
_cell.length_a   1.000
_cell.length_b   1.000
_cell.length_c   1.000
_cell.angle_alpha   90.00
_cell.angle_beta   90.00
_cell.angle_gamma   90.00
#
_symmetry.space_group_name_H-M   'P 1'
#
loop_
_entity.id
_entity.type
_entity.pdbx_description
1 polymer ?
#
loop_
_entity_poly.entity_id
_entity_poly.type
_entity_poly.pdbx_seq_one_letter_code
_entity_poly.pdbx_strand_id
1 'polypeptide(L)'
;MEDKLSRRKRRGARGLAVAAIGGLGLSALGVVGAAPAAAVPVQQTINYHCVFPLIGNQPLTVDVTSDIPAEIPVGEMTPAFEITATAHITGAITNGLRAVRATTIEGTATADAVLSVPESPELPVAVDVVIPSHDIPQTPGAEWDLVATGAAPQLVFTQPGHGEIYVENMIQRIDPKRADGTSVWPGGQEVQCTKDPGQEDPFAEFEITDGTPTPTPT
;
A
#
# COMPACT_ATOMS: atom_id res chain seq x y z
N MET A 1 -36.75 45.56 45.28
CA MET A 1 -37.84 46.28 44.59
C MET A 1 -37.61 46.17 43.08
N GLU A 2 -37.53 45.00 42.46
CA GLU A 2 -38.54 43.93 42.32
C GLU A 2 -39.84 44.39 41.67
N ASP A 3 -40.22 43.61 40.65
CA ASP A 3 -41.55 43.44 40.06
C ASP A 3 -42.07 44.56 39.13
N LYS A 4 -42.73 44.32 38.00
CA LYS A 4 -43.16 43.08 37.32
C LYS A 4 -43.78 43.41 35.95
N LEU A 5 -43.72 42.41 35.07
CA LEU A 5 -44.77 41.95 34.15
C LEU A 5 -45.52 42.93 33.19
N SER A 6 -45.39 42.58 31.90
CA SER A 6 -46.47 41.99 31.07
C SER A 6 -47.54 42.89 30.41
N ARG A 7 -47.48 42.80 29.06
CA ARG A 7 -48.58 42.70 28.07
C ARG A 7 -49.61 43.83 27.95
N ARG A 8 -49.62 44.47 26.76
CA ARG A 8 -50.83 44.87 26.00
C ARG A 8 -50.43 45.12 24.53
N LYS A 9 -50.82 44.28 23.56
CA LYS A 9 -52.13 44.20 22.87
C LYS A 9 -52.36 45.38 21.90
N ARG A 10 -52.40 45.10 20.59
CA ARG A 10 -53.16 45.78 19.51
C ARG A 10 -52.90 44.98 18.22
N ARG A 11 -53.79 44.11 17.73
CA ARG A 11 -55.06 44.33 17.00
C ARG A 11 -54.96 45.26 15.80
N GLY A 12 -55.04 44.63 14.62
CA GLY A 12 -55.69 45.12 13.40
C GLY A 12 -54.91 46.15 12.60
N ALA A 13 -55.06 46.27 11.28
CA ALA A 13 -55.80 45.54 10.26
C ALA A 13 -55.46 46.23 8.92
N ARG A 14 -55.75 45.55 7.79
CA ARG A 14 -55.82 46.09 6.42
C ARG A 14 -54.43 46.38 5.81
N GLY A 15 -54.09 45.95 4.60
CA GLY A 15 -54.86 45.37 3.50
C GLY A 15 -54.18 45.82 2.20
N LEU A 16 -54.29 44.99 1.16
CA LEU A 16 -53.97 45.25 -0.26
C LEU A 16 -52.47 45.41 -0.59
N ALA A 17 -51.91 44.99 -1.72
CA ALA A 17 -52.21 44.02 -2.78
C ALA A 17 -51.00 44.05 -3.75
N VAL A 18 -50.81 42.96 -4.50
CA VAL A 18 -50.18 42.90 -5.85
C VAL A 18 -48.64 42.77 -6.01
N ALA A 19 -48.31 41.73 -6.79
CA ALA A 19 -47.19 41.53 -7.73
C ALA A 19 -45.80 41.09 -7.23
N ALA A 20 -45.58 39.78 -7.37
CA ALA A 20 -44.49 39.08 -8.08
C ALA A 20 -43.13 39.78 -8.29
N ILE A 21 -42.07 39.04 -7.92
CA ILE A 21 -40.81 38.73 -8.63
C ILE A 21 -39.68 38.67 -7.59
N GLY A 22 -39.06 37.51 -7.44
CA GLY A 22 -37.87 37.36 -6.60
C GLY A 22 -37.68 35.93 -6.14
N GLY A 23 -37.13 35.10 -7.04
CA GLY A 23 -36.78 33.71 -6.72
C GLY A 23 -35.79 33.66 -5.56
N LEU A 24 -36.15 32.90 -4.52
CA LEU A 24 -35.21 32.35 -3.56
C LEU A 24 -35.07 30.87 -3.90
N GLY A 25 -34.30 30.61 -4.96
CA GLY A 25 -33.73 29.29 -5.18
C GLY A 25 -32.70 29.05 -4.08
N LEU A 26 -33.12 28.38 -3.01
CA LEU A 26 -32.21 27.73 -2.08
C LEU A 26 -31.55 26.57 -2.84
N SER A 27 -30.50 26.88 -3.58
CA SER A 27 -29.55 25.87 -4.05
C SER A 27 -28.85 25.33 -2.82
N ALA A 28 -29.37 24.24 -2.28
CA ALA A 28 -28.59 23.38 -1.41
C ALA A 28 -27.43 22.85 -2.25
N LEU A 29 -26.27 23.49 -2.12
CA LEU A 29 -25.00 22.92 -2.54
C LEU A 29 -24.79 21.65 -1.70
N GLY A 30 -25.24 20.52 -2.24
CA GLY A 30 -24.84 19.22 -1.74
C GLY A 30 -23.34 19.11 -1.92
N VAL A 31 -22.61 19.11 -0.80
CA VAL A 31 -21.23 18.65 -0.79
C VAL A 31 -21.31 17.16 -1.13
N VAL A 32 -21.11 16.83 -2.40
CA VAL A 32 -20.97 15.44 -2.84
C VAL A 32 -19.58 15.02 -2.33
N GLY A 33 -19.54 14.37 -1.18
CA GLY A 33 -18.33 13.68 -0.75
C GLY A 33 -18.05 12.60 -1.80
N ALA A 34 -16.90 12.68 -2.46
CA ALA A 34 -16.39 11.56 -3.25
C ALA A 34 -16.38 10.32 -2.34
N ALA A 35 -17.07 9.26 -2.75
CA ALA A 35 -16.93 7.98 -2.05
C ALA A 35 -15.46 7.55 -2.15
N PRO A 36 -14.85 7.01 -1.08
CA PRO A 36 -13.49 6.51 -1.17
C PRO A 36 -13.42 5.45 -2.27
N ALA A 37 -12.46 5.60 -3.19
CA ALA A 37 -12.16 4.58 -4.19
C ALA A 37 -12.00 3.24 -3.47
N ALA A 38 -12.74 2.22 -3.90
CA ALA A 38 -12.64 0.91 -3.30
C ALA A 38 -11.26 0.32 -3.61
N ALA A 39 -10.52 -0.07 -2.58
CA ALA A 39 -9.30 -0.83 -2.77
C ALA A 39 -9.65 -2.27 -3.18
N VAL A 40 -8.93 -2.81 -4.15
CA VAL A 40 -9.05 -4.19 -4.62
C VAL A 40 -7.97 -5.00 -3.92
N PRO A 41 -8.34 -6.06 -3.17
CA PRO A 41 -7.36 -6.95 -2.58
C PRO A 41 -6.64 -7.73 -3.68
N VAL A 42 -5.33 -7.65 -3.68
CA VAL A 42 -4.43 -8.40 -4.57
C VAL A 42 -3.63 -9.38 -3.72
N GLN A 43 -3.55 -10.62 -4.21
CA GLN A 43 -2.72 -11.67 -3.62
C GLN A 43 -2.04 -12.42 -4.76
N GLN A 44 -0.71 -12.33 -4.84
CA GLN A 44 0.08 -13.06 -5.84
C GLN A 44 1.33 -13.68 -5.21
N THR A 45 1.74 -14.81 -5.76
CA THR A 45 2.97 -15.50 -5.40
C THR A 45 4.06 -15.15 -6.39
N ILE A 46 5.21 -14.67 -5.90
CA ILE A 46 6.38 -14.32 -6.71
C ILE A 46 7.56 -15.19 -6.29
N ASN A 47 8.18 -15.84 -7.26
CA ASN A 47 9.34 -16.70 -7.12
C ASN A 47 10.59 -15.94 -7.52
N TYR A 48 11.61 -16.06 -6.68
CA TYR A 48 12.91 -15.43 -6.84
C TYR A 48 14.03 -16.44 -6.71
N HIS A 49 15.17 -16.09 -7.28
CA HIS A 49 16.47 -16.66 -6.97
C HIS A 49 17.35 -15.62 -6.26
N CYS A 50 17.63 -15.88 -4.99
CA CYS A 50 18.37 -14.98 -4.10
C CYS A 50 19.80 -15.46 -3.86
N VAL A 51 20.78 -14.58 -4.04
CA VAL A 51 22.20 -14.88 -3.84
C VAL A 51 22.62 -14.56 -2.42
N PHE A 52 22.66 -15.58 -1.57
CA PHE A 52 23.13 -15.47 -0.20
C PHE A 52 24.67 -15.62 -0.12
N PRO A 53 25.36 -14.88 0.75
CA PRO A 53 26.83 -14.86 0.80
C PRO A 53 27.51 -16.22 1.03
N LEU A 54 26.87 -17.12 1.80
CA LEU A 54 27.48 -18.40 2.19
C LEU A 54 26.91 -19.60 1.43
N ILE A 55 25.62 -19.59 1.14
CA ILE A 55 24.90 -20.72 0.52
C ILE A 55 24.65 -20.48 -0.98
N GLY A 56 25.10 -19.34 -1.51
CA GLY A 56 24.97 -19.01 -2.93
C GLY A 56 23.52 -18.77 -3.33
N ASN A 57 23.21 -19.13 -4.58
CA ASN A 57 21.88 -18.93 -5.14
C ASN A 57 20.86 -19.90 -4.54
N GLN A 58 19.77 -19.38 -4.01
CA GLN A 58 18.69 -20.15 -3.38
C GLN A 58 17.33 -19.70 -3.90
N PRO A 59 16.40 -20.64 -4.13
CA PRO A 59 15.02 -20.28 -4.44
C PRO A 59 14.34 -19.66 -3.23
N LEU A 60 13.51 -18.65 -3.47
CA LEU A 60 12.67 -18.01 -2.48
C LEU A 60 11.30 -17.71 -3.09
N THR A 61 10.26 -18.30 -2.52
CA THR A 61 8.87 -17.99 -2.88
C THR A 61 8.34 -16.95 -1.89
N VAL A 62 7.69 -15.92 -2.40
CA VAL A 62 7.13 -14.81 -1.62
C VAL A 62 5.66 -14.62 -1.99
N ASP A 63 4.76 -14.80 -1.03
CA ASP A 63 3.36 -14.44 -1.17
C ASP A 63 3.18 -12.97 -0.80
N VAL A 64 2.70 -12.15 -1.73
CA VAL A 64 2.47 -10.72 -1.53
C VAL A 64 0.98 -10.46 -1.49
N THR A 65 0.53 -9.76 -0.45
CA THR A 65 -0.84 -9.27 -0.31
C THR A 65 -0.86 -7.76 -0.15
N SER A 66 -1.81 -7.11 -0.82
CA SER A 66 -1.98 -5.66 -0.73
C SER A 66 -3.39 -5.24 -1.13
N ASP A 67 -3.87 -4.13 -0.58
CA ASP A 67 -5.16 -3.52 -0.94
C ASP A 67 -4.89 -2.32 -1.86
N ILE A 68 -4.83 -2.58 -3.17
CA ILE A 68 -4.43 -1.57 -4.16
C ILE A 68 -5.66 -0.74 -4.56
N PRO A 69 -5.59 0.61 -4.55
CA PRO A 69 -6.70 1.45 -5.00
C PRO A 69 -7.09 1.13 -6.46
N ALA A 70 -8.36 0.83 -6.70
CA ALA A 70 -8.85 0.59 -8.06
C ALA A 70 -8.87 1.85 -8.92
N GLU A 71 -9.06 3.01 -8.28
CA GLU A 71 -9.17 4.31 -8.93
C GLU A 71 -8.31 5.34 -8.21
N ILE A 72 -7.61 6.16 -8.99
CA ILE A 72 -6.73 7.22 -8.50
C ILE A 72 -7.03 8.50 -9.29
N PRO A 73 -7.51 9.58 -8.64
CA PRO A 73 -7.76 10.84 -9.34
C PRO A 73 -6.47 11.53 -9.78
N VAL A 74 -6.48 12.14 -10.97
CA VAL A 74 -5.41 13.04 -11.40
C VAL A 74 -5.22 14.20 -10.42
N GLY A 75 -3.97 14.59 -10.19
CA GLY A 75 -3.62 15.70 -9.30
C GLY A 75 -3.76 15.42 -7.81
N GLU A 76 -4.23 14.22 -7.42
CA GLU A 76 -4.26 13.77 -6.03
C GLU A 76 -3.09 12.84 -5.73
N MET A 77 -2.67 12.82 -4.46
CA MET A 77 -1.70 11.83 -4.00
C MET A 77 -2.35 10.46 -3.96
N THR A 78 -1.69 9.44 -4.52
CA THR A 78 -2.14 8.07 -4.36
C THR A 78 -2.28 7.75 -2.88
N PRO A 79 -3.36 7.06 -2.46
CA PRO A 79 -3.44 6.55 -1.10
C PRO A 79 -2.22 5.69 -0.78
N ALA A 80 -1.66 5.84 0.41
CA ALA A 80 -0.70 4.86 0.89
C ALA A 80 -1.46 3.55 1.11
N PHE A 81 -0.97 2.46 0.54
CA PHE A 81 -1.52 1.13 0.74
C PHE A 81 -0.47 0.20 1.33
N GLU A 82 -0.91 -0.63 2.26
CA GLU A 82 -0.05 -1.57 2.97
C GLU A 82 0.29 -2.77 2.08
N ILE A 83 1.52 -3.25 2.23
CA ILE A 83 2.04 -4.42 1.56
C ILE A 83 2.52 -5.37 2.64
N THR A 84 2.01 -6.60 2.59
CA THR A 84 2.52 -7.71 3.40
C THR A 84 3.15 -8.73 2.47
N ALA A 85 4.41 -9.06 2.73
CA ALA A 85 5.16 -10.07 1.99
C ALA A 85 5.50 -11.22 2.94
N THR A 86 5.09 -12.44 2.60
CA THR A 86 5.39 -13.65 3.35
C THR A 86 6.38 -14.48 2.54
N ALA A 87 7.62 -14.51 2.99
CA ALA A 87 8.68 -15.28 2.36
C ALA A 87 8.74 -16.69 2.97
N HIS A 88 8.64 -17.72 2.12
CA HIS A 88 8.73 -19.12 2.53
C HIS A 88 10.20 -19.55 2.62
N ILE A 89 10.72 -19.57 3.84
CA ILE A 89 12.12 -19.90 4.11
C ILE A 89 12.32 -21.41 3.97
N THR A 90 13.15 -21.78 3.01
CA THR A 90 13.47 -23.20 2.74
C THR A 90 14.43 -23.77 3.80
N GLY A 91 14.46 -25.10 3.92
CA GLY A 91 15.40 -25.77 4.81
C GLY A 91 16.88 -25.46 4.52
N ALA A 92 17.23 -25.15 3.27
CA ALA A 92 18.58 -24.75 2.88
C ALA A 92 18.97 -23.38 3.46
N ILE A 93 18.05 -22.40 3.38
CA ILE A 93 18.25 -21.07 3.96
C ILE A 93 18.34 -21.18 5.49
N THR A 94 17.44 -21.94 6.13
CA THR A 94 17.50 -22.22 7.57
C THR A 94 18.84 -22.84 7.97
N ASN A 95 19.34 -23.82 7.21
CA ASN A 95 20.64 -24.42 7.48
C ASN A 95 21.80 -23.43 7.33
N GLY A 96 21.75 -22.53 6.33
CA GLY A 96 22.73 -21.46 6.16
C GLY A 96 22.77 -20.50 7.36
N LEU A 97 21.60 -20.06 7.82
CA LEU A 97 21.48 -19.20 9.01
C LEU A 97 21.99 -19.90 10.29
N ARG A 98 21.68 -21.19 10.45
CA ARG A 98 22.19 -21.98 11.58
C ARG A 98 23.70 -22.20 11.52
N ALA A 99 24.29 -22.33 10.33
CA ALA A 99 25.73 -22.52 10.16
C ALA A 99 26.54 -21.31 10.71
N VAL A 100 25.96 -20.11 10.66
CA VAL A 100 26.53 -18.89 11.27
C VAL A 100 26.10 -18.66 12.73
N ARG A 101 25.38 -19.62 13.32
CA ARG A 101 24.84 -19.60 14.68
C ARG A 101 23.82 -18.47 14.91
N ALA A 102 23.09 -18.08 13.87
CA ALA A 102 21.99 -17.14 14.02
C ALA A 102 20.81 -17.80 14.73
N THR A 103 20.20 -17.06 15.65
CA THR A 103 18.99 -17.43 16.39
C THR A 103 17.81 -16.56 16.02
N THR A 104 18.06 -15.31 15.60
CA THR A 104 17.02 -14.45 15.03
C THR A 104 17.50 -13.81 13.72
N ILE A 105 16.57 -13.28 12.95
CA ILE A 105 16.83 -12.48 11.76
C ILE A 105 15.87 -11.30 11.72
N GLU A 106 16.39 -10.13 11.39
CA GLU A 106 15.64 -8.91 11.10
C GLU A 106 16.26 -8.22 9.89
N GLY A 107 15.64 -7.16 9.37
CA GLY A 107 16.21 -6.43 8.25
C GLY A 107 15.20 -5.59 7.49
N THR A 108 15.53 -5.32 6.23
CA THR A 108 14.67 -4.64 5.27
C THR A 108 14.77 -5.31 3.90
N ALA A 109 13.77 -5.12 3.07
CA ALA A 109 13.86 -5.46 1.65
C ALA A 109 13.24 -4.34 0.81
N THR A 110 13.83 -4.08 -0.35
CA THR A 110 13.38 -3.11 -1.33
C THR A 110 13.06 -3.86 -2.61
N ALA A 111 11.79 -3.89 -2.99
CA ALA A 111 11.35 -4.43 -4.26
C ALA A 111 11.32 -3.32 -5.31
N ASP A 112 11.92 -3.58 -6.47
CA ASP A 112 11.78 -2.75 -7.65
C ASP A 112 10.45 -3.08 -8.32
N ALA A 113 9.78 -2.06 -8.81
CA ALA A 113 8.57 -2.17 -9.61
C ALA A 113 8.62 -1.18 -10.78
N VAL A 114 7.91 -1.51 -11.85
CA VAL A 114 7.68 -0.62 -12.99
C VAL A 114 6.19 -0.39 -13.11
N LEU A 115 5.80 0.88 -13.16
CA LEU A 115 4.43 1.28 -13.46
C LEU A 115 4.34 1.66 -14.94
N SER A 116 3.35 1.11 -15.63
CA SER A 116 2.94 1.57 -16.95
C SER A 116 1.74 2.48 -16.76
N VAL A 117 1.91 3.77 -16.99
CA VAL A 117 0.85 4.80 -16.89
C VAL A 117 0.88 5.72 -18.11
N PRO A 118 -0.21 6.45 -18.42
CA PRO A 118 -0.32 7.25 -19.65
C PRO A 118 0.79 8.29 -19.83
N GLU A 119 1.22 8.95 -18.76
CA GLU A 119 2.34 9.91 -18.81
C GLU A 119 3.73 9.28 -18.84
N SER A 120 3.86 8.01 -18.47
CA SER A 120 5.13 7.29 -18.35
C SER A 120 4.92 5.77 -18.40
N PRO A 121 5.15 5.12 -19.56
CA PRO A 121 4.94 3.68 -19.70
C PRO A 121 5.96 2.81 -18.94
N GLU A 122 7.06 3.39 -18.46
CA GLU A 122 8.12 2.70 -17.72
C GLU A 122 8.55 3.50 -16.48
N LEU A 123 7.60 3.88 -15.61
CA LEU A 123 7.89 4.64 -14.39
C LEU A 123 8.51 3.71 -13.31
N PRO A 124 9.79 3.86 -12.93
CA PRO A 124 10.37 3.03 -11.87
C PRO A 124 9.88 3.46 -10.50
N VAL A 125 9.55 2.48 -9.66
CA VAL A 125 9.11 2.66 -8.27
C VAL A 125 9.85 1.66 -7.39
N ALA A 126 10.31 2.10 -6.23
CA ALA A 126 10.89 1.23 -5.22
C ALA A 126 9.94 1.14 -4.02
N VAL A 127 9.75 -0.08 -3.52
CA VAL A 127 8.87 -0.37 -2.39
C VAL A 127 9.69 -1.00 -1.27
N ASP A 128 9.73 -0.32 -0.12
CA ASP A 128 10.42 -0.81 1.06
C ASP A 128 9.48 -1.58 1.99
N VAL A 129 9.93 -2.76 2.42
CA VAL A 129 9.32 -3.53 3.51
C VAL A 129 10.32 -3.74 4.65
N VAL A 130 9.81 -3.75 5.87
CA VAL A 130 10.56 -4.04 7.09
C VAL A 130 10.38 -5.50 7.44
N ILE A 131 11.49 -6.17 7.72
CA ILE A 131 11.54 -7.51 8.28
C ILE A 131 11.70 -7.34 9.80
N PRO A 132 10.63 -7.48 10.60
CA PRO A 132 10.77 -7.49 12.05
C PRO A 132 11.63 -8.69 12.51
N SER A 133 12.03 -8.69 13.77
CA SER A 133 12.79 -9.82 14.32
C SER A 133 11.95 -11.10 14.30
N HIS A 134 12.44 -12.13 13.61
CA HIS A 134 11.88 -13.48 13.59
C HIS A 134 12.84 -14.46 14.24
N ASP A 135 12.30 -15.41 15.00
CA ASP A 135 13.06 -16.54 15.54
C ASP A 135 13.38 -17.54 14.43
N ILE A 136 14.65 -17.94 14.33
CA ILE A 136 15.08 -18.97 13.38
C ILE A 136 14.88 -20.34 14.04
N PRO A 137 14.12 -21.27 13.43
CA PRO A 137 14.01 -22.63 13.92
C PRO A 137 15.38 -23.31 14.04
N GLN A 138 15.66 -23.90 15.20
CA GLN A 138 16.95 -24.54 15.47
C GLN A 138 17.03 -26.00 15.00
N THR A 139 15.92 -26.54 14.49
CA THR A 139 15.85 -27.84 13.82
C THR A 139 16.51 -27.75 12.44
N PRO A 140 17.49 -28.60 12.11
CA PRO A 140 18.10 -28.62 10.78
C PRO A 140 17.06 -28.84 9.68
N GLY A 141 17.15 -28.07 8.60
CA GLY A 141 16.28 -28.19 7.44
C GLY A 141 14.82 -27.77 7.67
N ALA A 142 14.49 -27.16 8.81
CA ALA A 142 13.14 -26.67 9.05
C ALA A 142 12.75 -25.57 8.05
N GLU A 143 11.53 -25.65 7.57
CA GLU A 143 10.88 -24.64 6.74
C GLU A 143 9.94 -23.80 7.62
N TRP A 144 9.82 -22.52 7.29
CA TRP A 144 9.04 -21.57 8.08
C TRP A 144 8.78 -20.29 7.28
N ASP A 145 7.82 -19.50 7.72
CA ASP A 145 7.43 -18.27 7.04
C ASP A 145 7.99 -17.04 7.75
N LEU A 146 8.59 -16.15 6.96
CA LEU A 146 9.08 -14.86 7.40
C LEU A 146 8.16 -13.78 6.83
N VAL A 147 7.52 -13.01 7.71
CA VAL A 147 6.60 -11.93 7.30
C VAL A 147 7.34 -10.60 7.35
N ALA A 148 7.23 -9.82 6.28
CA ALA A 148 7.68 -8.45 6.16
C ALA A 148 6.51 -7.53 5.79
N THR A 149 6.53 -6.29 6.26
CA THR A 149 5.47 -5.32 5.99
C THR A 149 6.02 -3.97 5.59
N GLY A 150 5.31 -3.27 4.71
CA GLY A 150 5.67 -1.94 4.24
C GLY A 150 4.48 -1.22 3.64
N ALA A 151 4.74 -0.13 2.95
CA ALA A 151 3.73 0.61 2.21
C ALA A 151 4.31 1.12 0.90
N ALA A 152 3.50 1.13 -0.15
CA ALA A 152 3.90 1.74 -1.41
C ALA A 152 4.11 3.26 -1.24
N PRO A 153 5.06 3.87 -1.98
CA PRO A 153 5.23 5.31 -1.98
C PRO A 153 3.99 5.99 -2.58
N GLN A 154 3.70 7.19 -2.10
CA GLN A 154 2.64 8.01 -2.67
C GLN A 154 3.12 8.72 -3.93
N LEU A 155 2.35 8.61 -5.00
CA LEU A 155 2.62 9.22 -6.31
C LEU A 155 1.54 10.26 -6.63
N VAL A 156 1.76 11.07 -7.66
CA VAL A 156 0.74 11.96 -8.22
C VAL A 156 0.77 11.78 -9.72
N PHE A 157 -0.39 11.44 -10.29
CA PHE A 157 -0.56 11.31 -11.74
C PHE A 157 -1.18 12.58 -12.33
N THR A 158 -0.89 12.81 -13.60
CA THR A 158 -1.25 14.04 -14.33
C THR A 158 -2.09 13.77 -15.58
N GLN A 159 -2.17 12.51 -16.01
CA GLN A 159 -2.96 12.10 -17.18
C GLN A 159 -3.91 10.96 -16.79
N PRO A 160 -5.19 11.03 -17.17
CA PRO A 160 -6.13 9.95 -16.95
C PRO A 160 -5.81 8.73 -17.83
N GLY A 161 -6.23 7.56 -17.39
CA GLY A 161 -6.18 6.31 -18.16
C GLY A 161 -5.73 5.11 -17.33
N HIS A 162 -5.63 3.97 -18.01
CA HIS A 162 -5.26 2.68 -17.44
C HIS A 162 -3.82 2.67 -16.92
N GLY A 163 -3.64 2.09 -15.74
CA GLY A 163 -2.35 1.90 -15.08
C GLY A 163 -2.11 0.44 -14.72
N GLU A 164 -0.87 -0.01 -14.90
CA GLU A 164 -0.43 -1.39 -14.60
C GLU A 164 0.80 -1.36 -13.71
N ILE A 165 0.90 -2.33 -12.78
CA ILE A 165 2.03 -2.49 -11.87
C ILE A 165 2.74 -3.80 -12.22
N TYR A 166 4.05 -3.73 -12.44
CA TYR A 166 4.93 -4.88 -12.65
C TYR A 166 5.93 -4.93 -11.50
N VAL A 167 5.96 -6.04 -10.77
CA VAL A 167 6.98 -6.27 -9.73
C VAL A 167 8.20 -6.92 -10.39
N GLU A 168 9.39 -6.40 -10.09
CA GLU A 168 10.65 -6.79 -10.69
C GLU A 168 11.56 -7.48 -9.65
N ASN A 169 12.84 -7.13 -9.62
CA ASN A 169 13.83 -7.69 -8.71
C ASN A 169 13.68 -7.10 -7.31
N MET A 170 14.39 -7.69 -6.35
CA MET A 170 14.39 -7.22 -4.98
C MET A 170 15.79 -7.27 -4.39
N ILE A 171 16.14 -6.29 -3.57
CA ILE A 171 17.35 -6.30 -2.75
C ILE A 171 16.93 -6.37 -1.29
N GLN A 172 17.49 -7.33 -0.55
CA GLN A 172 17.30 -7.43 0.89
C GLN A 172 18.56 -7.00 1.62
N ARG A 173 18.40 -6.39 2.79
CA ARG A 173 19.47 -6.16 3.76
C ARG A 173 19.10 -6.86 5.05
N ILE A 174 19.64 -8.06 5.22
CA ILE A 174 19.36 -8.93 6.36
C ILE A 174 20.39 -8.72 7.48
N ASP A 175 19.96 -8.84 8.73
CA ASP A 175 20.81 -8.84 9.91
C ASP A 175 20.48 -10.05 10.80
N PRO A 176 21.04 -11.23 10.50
CA PRO A 176 20.91 -12.37 11.40
C PRO A 176 21.71 -12.10 12.68
N LYS A 177 21.12 -12.40 13.83
CA LYS A 177 21.76 -12.21 15.14
C LYS A 177 21.97 -13.52 15.85
N ARG A 178 23.05 -13.60 16.62
CA ARG A 178 23.34 -14.73 17.51
C ARG A 178 22.54 -14.62 18.81
N ALA A 179 22.62 -15.66 19.64
CA ALA A 179 21.90 -15.73 20.91
C ALA A 179 22.26 -14.59 21.90
N ASP A 180 23.44 -13.99 21.77
CA ASP A 180 23.87 -12.84 22.58
C ASP A 180 23.39 -11.49 22.03
N GLY A 181 22.59 -11.49 20.96
CA GLY A 181 22.08 -10.30 20.28
C GLY A 181 23.08 -9.64 19.32
N THR A 182 24.29 -10.18 19.18
CA THR A 182 25.28 -9.63 18.23
C THR A 182 24.94 -10.03 16.80
N SER A 183 25.09 -9.08 15.87
CA SER A 183 24.97 -9.33 14.43
C SER A 183 26.00 -10.36 13.98
N VAL A 184 25.58 -11.24 13.06
CA VAL A 184 26.49 -12.18 12.39
C VAL A 184 27.51 -11.42 11.56
N TRP A 185 27.05 -10.39 10.84
CA TRP A 185 27.86 -9.47 10.03
C TRP A 185 27.66 -8.03 10.50
N PRO A 186 28.73 -7.27 10.78
CA PRO A 186 28.60 -5.86 11.14
C PRO A 186 27.85 -5.06 10.06
N GLY A 187 26.73 -4.44 10.42
CA GLY A 187 25.90 -3.66 9.49
C GLY A 187 24.86 -4.47 8.69
N GLY A 188 24.73 -5.77 8.96
CA GLY A 188 23.92 -6.68 8.17
C GLY A 188 24.59 -7.04 6.84
N GLN A 189 23.82 -7.59 5.92
CA GLN A 189 24.32 -8.11 4.67
C GLN A 189 23.28 -7.99 3.56
N GLU A 190 23.74 -7.58 2.38
CA GLU A 190 22.90 -7.52 1.19
C GLU A 190 22.71 -8.90 0.57
N VAL A 191 21.49 -9.18 0.13
CA VAL A 191 21.07 -10.36 -0.63
C VAL A 191 20.29 -9.87 -1.84
N GLN A 192 20.81 -10.16 -3.04
CA GLN A 192 20.16 -9.80 -4.29
C GLN A 192 19.24 -10.93 -4.73
N CYS A 193 17.99 -10.61 -5.05
CA CYS A 193 16.96 -11.53 -5.49
C CYS A 193 16.50 -11.17 -6.89
N THR A 194 16.66 -12.10 -7.83
CA THR A 194 16.19 -11.96 -9.21
C THR A 194 14.83 -12.64 -9.37
N LYS A 195 13.84 -11.95 -9.94
CA LYS A 195 12.53 -12.53 -10.24
C LYS A 195 12.67 -13.61 -11.30
N ASP A 196 12.02 -14.75 -11.11
CA ASP A 196 12.00 -15.81 -12.12
C ASP A 196 11.22 -15.36 -13.36
N PRO A 197 11.66 -15.74 -14.57
CA PRO A 197 10.97 -15.34 -15.80
C PRO A 197 9.64 -16.08 -15.99
N GLY A 198 8.70 -15.44 -16.68
CA GLY A 198 7.44 -16.07 -17.10
C GLY A 198 6.39 -16.22 -15.99
N GLN A 199 6.50 -15.40 -14.94
CA GLN A 199 5.50 -15.33 -13.87
C GLN A 199 4.28 -14.49 -14.31
N GLU A 200 3.23 -14.52 -13.49
CA GLU A 200 2.02 -13.74 -13.73
C GLU A 200 2.34 -12.25 -13.68
N ASP A 201 1.92 -11.52 -14.72
CA ASP A 201 2.08 -10.09 -14.88
C ASP A 201 0.87 -9.56 -15.70
N PRO A 202 0.36 -8.34 -15.44
CA PRO A 202 0.81 -7.43 -14.39
C PRO A 202 0.45 -7.91 -12.98
N PHE A 203 1.15 -7.42 -11.97
CA PHE A 203 0.86 -7.68 -10.56
C PHE A 203 -0.50 -7.09 -10.14
N ALA A 204 -0.83 -5.91 -10.67
CA ALA A 204 -2.12 -5.28 -10.44
C ALA A 204 -2.42 -4.24 -11.53
N GLU A 205 -3.70 -3.89 -11.64
CA GLU A 205 -4.21 -2.86 -12.54
C GLU A 205 -5.01 -1.84 -11.74
N PHE A 206 -5.02 -0.59 -12.20
CA PHE A 206 -5.81 0.50 -11.63
C PHE A 206 -6.18 1.51 -12.72
N GLU A 207 -7.18 2.35 -12.46
CA GLU A 207 -7.59 3.42 -13.37
C GLU A 207 -7.22 4.79 -12.80
N ILE A 208 -6.57 5.64 -13.61
CA ILE A 208 -6.35 7.04 -13.28
C ILE A 208 -7.53 7.85 -13.81
N THR A 209 -8.33 8.44 -12.93
CA THR A 209 -9.57 9.13 -13.31
C THR A 209 -9.36 10.64 -13.47
N ASP A 210 -10.15 11.29 -14.31
CA ASP A 210 -10.16 12.75 -14.51
C ASP A 210 -10.63 13.56 -13.28
N GLY A 211 -10.93 12.91 -12.15
CA GLY A 211 -11.50 13.55 -10.96
C GLY A 211 -12.98 13.94 -11.08
N THR A 212 -13.63 13.67 -12.21
CA THR A 212 -15.10 13.71 -12.34
C THR A 212 -15.70 12.37 -11.94
N PRO A 213 -16.63 12.31 -10.96
CA PRO A 213 -17.24 11.05 -10.56
C PRO A 213 -18.01 10.41 -11.72
N THR A 214 -17.74 9.14 -11.99
CA THR A 214 -18.53 8.31 -12.91
C THR A 214 -20.00 8.29 -12.45
N PRO A 215 -20.98 8.61 -13.31
CA PRO A 215 -22.38 8.58 -12.92
C PRO A 215 -22.80 7.14 -12.57
N THR A 216 -23.32 6.93 -11.36
CA THR A 216 -23.87 5.63 -10.93
C THR A 216 -25.03 5.23 -11.86
N PRO A 217 -25.02 4.04 -12.48
CA PRO A 217 -26.17 3.56 -13.24
C PRO A 217 -27.38 3.41 -12.31
N THR A 218 -28.51 4.00 -12.72
CA THR A 218 -29.81 3.93 -12.03
C THR A 218 -30.50 2.60 -12.26
#